data_AF-A0AAI9I9H4-F1
#
_entry.id   AF-A0AAI9I9H4-F1
#
_cell.length_a   1.000
_cell.length_b   1.000
_cell.length_c   1.000
_cell.angle_alpha   90.00
_cell.angle_beta   90.00
_cell.angle_gamma   90.00
#
_symmetry.space_group_name_H-M   'P 1'
#
loop_
_entity.id
_entity.type
_entity.pdbx_description
1 polymer ?
#
loop_
_entity_poly.entity_id
_entity_poly.type
_entity_poly.pdbx_seq_one_letter_code
_entity_poly.pdbx_strand_id
1 'polypeptide(L)'
;MKTRHILISSLFMALAGSAMAQNAPTNGNAVGAAPTAPMSSASTASPSAVPSNDPFVQKRQADSDAKAEYKAQKKAAKQEYKSDKKAARAQLKQEKKESTAERNAALAATPDKSDKTP
;
A
#
# COMPACT_ATOMS: atom_id res chain seq x y z
N MET A 1 -16.30 5.11 44.29
CA MET A 1 -15.10 5.16 43.43
C MET A 1 -15.52 5.74 42.08
N LYS A 2 -14.82 6.77 41.60
CA LYS A 2 -15.18 7.55 40.39
C LYS A 2 -14.76 6.81 39.12
N THR A 3 -15.70 6.54 38.23
CA THR A 3 -15.49 5.94 36.90
C THR A 3 -14.72 6.92 36.01
N ARG A 4 -13.53 6.49 35.58
CA ARG A 4 -12.72 7.24 34.60
C ARG A 4 -13.17 6.84 33.21
N HIS A 5 -14.05 7.64 32.62
CA HIS A 5 -14.36 7.56 31.21
C HIS A 5 -13.11 7.99 30.42
N ILE A 6 -12.41 7.02 29.85
CA ILE A 6 -11.37 7.28 28.86
C ILE A 6 -12.09 7.70 27.58
N LEU A 7 -12.18 9.02 27.40
CA LEU A 7 -12.56 9.69 26.17
C LEU A 7 -11.51 9.33 25.10
N ILE A 8 -11.84 8.35 24.25
CA ILE A 8 -11.09 8.06 23.02
C ILE A 8 -11.46 9.16 22.02
N SER A 9 -10.80 10.31 22.15
CA SER A 9 -10.85 11.39 21.17
C SER A 9 -9.87 11.06 20.04
N SER A 10 -10.24 10.11 19.17
CA SER A 10 -9.52 9.90 17.92
C SER A 10 -10.02 10.92 16.91
N LEU A 11 -9.35 12.07 16.88
CA LEU A 11 -9.46 13.10 15.85
C LEU A 11 -9.11 12.49 14.49
N PHE A 12 -10.12 12.21 13.68
CA PHE A 12 -9.96 11.86 12.27
C PHE A 12 -9.59 13.15 11.51
N MET A 13 -8.29 13.34 11.25
CA MET A 13 -7.83 14.42 10.38
C MET A 13 -8.25 14.09 8.94
N ALA A 14 -9.26 14.80 8.46
CA ALA A 14 -9.68 14.81 7.08
C ALA A 14 -8.57 15.43 6.21
N LEU A 15 -7.88 14.59 5.43
CA LEU A 15 -7.01 15.06 4.36
C LEU A 15 -7.89 15.54 3.20
N ALA A 16 -8.18 16.84 3.20
CA ALA A 16 -8.85 17.53 2.12
C ALA A 16 -7.96 17.50 0.86
N GLY A 17 -8.27 16.60 -0.06
CA GLY A 17 -7.78 16.63 -1.43
C GLY A 17 -8.52 17.69 -2.24
N SER A 18 -8.19 18.97 -2.06
CA SER A 18 -8.65 20.04 -2.95
C SER A 18 -7.75 20.13 -4.18
N ALA A 19 -8.11 19.39 -5.23
CA ALA A 19 -7.68 19.66 -6.61
C ALA A 19 -8.59 18.93 -7.62
N MET A 20 -9.83 19.37 -7.79
CA MET A 20 -10.48 19.25 -9.09
C MET A 20 -10.65 20.66 -9.63
N ALA A 21 -9.70 21.02 -10.49
CA ALA A 21 -9.78 22.17 -11.36
C ALA A 21 -11.06 22.03 -12.21
N GLN A 22 -11.99 22.93 -11.92
CA GLN A 22 -13.06 23.47 -12.73
C GLN A 22 -12.92 23.17 -14.24
N ASN A 23 -13.60 22.14 -14.72
CA ASN A 23 -13.82 21.92 -16.15
C ASN A 23 -15.12 22.62 -16.54
N ALA A 24 -15.04 23.89 -16.92
CA ALA A 24 -16.13 24.61 -17.57
C ALA A 24 -15.81 24.71 -19.07
N PRO A 25 -16.59 24.10 -19.97
CA PRO A 25 -16.41 24.31 -21.40
C PRO A 25 -17.09 25.62 -21.80
N THR A 26 -16.33 26.70 -21.88
CA THR A 26 -16.73 27.86 -22.68
C THR A 26 -16.35 27.59 -24.13
N ASN A 27 -17.31 27.05 -24.89
CA ASN A 27 -17.32 27.13 -26.35
C ASN A 27 -17.36 28.61 -26.75
N GLY A 28 -16.20 29.19 -27.00
CA GLY A 28 -16.01 30.53 -27.53
C GLY A 28 -15.19 30.44 -28.80
N ASN A 29 -15.89 30.48 -29.93
CA ASN A 29 -15.35 30.57 -31.28
C ASN A 29 -14.47 31.83 -31.42
N ALA A 30 -13.15 31.66 -31.50
CA ALA A 30 -12.21 32.75 -31.82
C ALA A 30 -11.33 32.33 -33.00
N VAL A 31 -11.70 32.82 -34.18
CA VAL A 31 -10.89 32.94 -35.38
C VAL A 31 -9.62 33.74 -35.07
N GLY A 32 -8.45 33.22 -35.43
CA GLY A 32 -7.20 33.97 -35.26
C GLY A 32 -5.92 33.26 -35.71
N ALA A 33 -5.56 33.48 -36.98
CA ALA A 33 -4.20 33.56 -37.55
C ALA A 33 -3.27 32.32 -37.61
N ALA A 34 -2.63 32.21 -38.77
CA ALA A 34 -1.73 31.17 -39.28
C ALA A 34 -0.33 31.14 -38.61
N PRO A 35 0.50 30.10 -38.86
CA PRO A 35 1.61 29.70 -37.99
C PRO A 35 2.94 30.35 -38.37
N THR A 36 3.76 30.68 -37.38
CA THR A 36 5.19 30.96 -37.55
C THR A 36 6.00 29.92 -36.79
N ALA A 37 6.77 29.11 -37.53
CA ALA A 37 7.74 28.18 -36.97
C ALA A 37 8.95 28.93 -36.39
N PRO A 38 9.64 28.34 -35.41
CA PRO A 38 11.08 28.20 -35.60
C PRO A 38 11.57 26.77 -35.34
N MET A 39 12.43 26.31 -36.25
CA MET A 39 13.33 25.17 -36.09
C MET A 39 14.23 25.37 -34.86
N SER A 40 14.38 24.33 -34.04
CA SER A 40 15.66 23.82 -33.49
C SER A 40 15.45 23.20 -32.11
N SER A 41 15.60 21.88 -32.02
CA SER A 41 16.60 21.22 -31.17
C SER A 41 16.29 19.74 -31.10
N ALA A 42 17.23 18.93 -31.57
CA ALA A 42 17.30 17.51 -31.24
C ALA A 42 17.54 17.39 -29.74
N SER A 43 16.46 17.26 -28.98
CA SER A 43 16.49 16.80 -27.60
C SER A 43 16.23 15.29 -27.62
N THR A 44 17.17 14.53 -27.07
CA THR A 44 17.06 13.12 -26.68
C THR A 44 16.00 12.96 -25.60
N ALA A 45 14.76 13.33 -25.92
CA ALA A 45 13.60 12.92 -25.17
C ALA A 45 13.50 11.40 -25.36
N SER A 46 13.62 10.65 -24.26
CA SER A 46 12.91 9.38 -24.12
C SER A 46 11.54 9.60 -24.80
N PRO A 47 11.14 8.80 -25.80
CA PRO A 47 9.92 9.11 -26.53
C PRO A 47 8.81 9.05 -25.48
N SER A 48 8.37 10.22 -25.03
CA SER A 48 7.05 10.41 -24.48
C SER A 48 6.18 10.01 -25.64
N ALA A 49 5.81 8.72 -25.63
CA ALA A 49 5.25 8.05 -26.77
C ALA A 49 4.01 8.84 -27.11
N VAL A 50 4.09 9.64 -28.19
CA VAL A 50 2.93 10.29 -28.73
C VAL A 50 1.96 9.14 -28.96
N PRO A 51 0.81 9.10 -28.26
CA PRO A 51 -0.08 7.97 -28.36
C PRO A 51 -0.41 7.80 -29.83
N SER A 52 -0.15 6.62 -30.38
CA SER A 52 -0.47 6.35 -31.77
C SER A 52 -1.95 6.65 -31.99
N ASN A 53 -2.31 7.31 -33.09
CA ASN A 53 -3.72 7.52 -33.42
C ASN A 53 -4.40 6.24 -33.94
N ASP A 54 -3.63 5.17 -34.20
CA ASP A 54 -4.19 3.87 -34.56
C ASP A 54 -4.81 3.18 -33.32
N PRO A 55 -6.13 2.88 -33.33
CA PRO A 55 -6.81 2.24 -32.21
C PRO A 55 -6.21 0.88 -31.83
N PHE A 56 -5.67 0.11 -32.78
CA PHE A 56 -5.05 -1.19 -32.47
C PHE A 56 -3.71 -1.04 -31.75
N VAL A 57 -2.94 0.01 -32.06
CA VAL A 57 -1.68 0.31 -31.38
C VAL A 57 -1.95 0.85 -29.98
N GLN A 58 -2.95 1.72 -29.80
CA GLN A 58 -3.40 2.17 -28.47
C GLN A 58 -3.83 0.99 -27.60
N LYS A 59 -4.65 0.07 -28.13
CA LYS A 59 -5.08 -1.13 -27.39
C LYS A 59 -3.89 -2.00 -27.00
N ARG A 60 -2.91 -2.21 -27.90
CA ARG A 60 -1.73 -3.02 -27.60
C ARG A 60 -0.89 -2.40 -26.48
N GLN A 61 -0.72 -1.08 -26.50
CA GLN A 61 0.02 -0.37 -25.46
C GLN A 61 -0.71 -0.46 -24.12
N ALA A 62 -2.01 -0.17 -24.09
CA ALA A 62 -2.83 -0.30 -22.90
C ALA A 62 -2.84 -1.73 -22.33
N ASP A 63 -2.96 -2.74 -23.18
CA ASP A 63 -2.89 -4.15 -22.78
C ASP A 63 -1.50 -4.51 -22.20
N SER A 64 -0.43 -3.94 -22.76
CA SER A 64 0.94 -4.14 -22.28
C SER A 64 1.14 -3.51 -20.90
N ASP A 65 0.71 -2.26 -20.74
CA ASP A 65 0.84 -1.50 -19.51
C ASP A 65 0.01 -2.14 -18.38
N ALA A 66 -1.24 -2.50 -18.66
CA ALA A 66 -2.09 -3.22 -17.70
C ALA A 66 -1.48 -4.57 -17.28
N LYS A 67 -0.86 -5.30 -18.20
CA LYS A 67 -0.16 -6.56 -17.86
C LYS A 67 1.09 -6.31 -17.02
N ALA A 68 1.84 -5.25 -17.28
CA ALA A 68 3.01 -4.87 -16.50
C ALA A 68 2.60 -4.49 -15.08
N GLU A 69 1.57 -3.65 -14.93
CA GLU A 69 1.00 -3.27 -13.64
C GLU A 69 0.48 -4.47 -12.85
N TYR A 70 -0.30 -5.35 -13.48
CA TYR A 70 -0.79 -6.57 -12.84
C TYR A 70 0.36 -7.45 -12.32
N LYS A 71 1.40 -7.64 -13.13
CA LYS A 71 2.59 -8.42 -12.71
C LYS A 71 3.33 -7.75 -11.56
N ALA A 72 3.47 -6.43 -11.58
CA ALA A 72 4.10 -5.67 -10.52
C ALA A 72 3.32 -5.80 -9.20
N GLN A 73 2.00 -5.58 -9.23
CA GLN A 73 1.12 -5.73 -8.08
C GLN A 73 1.14 -7.16 -7.52
N LYS A 74 1.04 -8.17 -8.40
CA LYS A 74 1.14 -9.58 -8.00
C LYS A 74 2.47 -9.91 -7.33
N LYS A 75 3.57 -9.35 -7.83
CA LYS A 75 4.90 -9.53 -7.24
C LYS A 75 4.98 -8.86 -5.87
N ALA A 76 4.50 -7.63 -5.74
CA ALA A 76 4.46 -6.88 -4.48
C ALA A 76 3.64 -7.63 -3.42
N ALA A 77 2.39 -7.99 -3.72
CA ALA A 77 1.52 -8.75 -2.84
C ALA A 77 2.14 -10.10 -2.40
N LYS A 78 2.86 -10.78 -3.31
CA LYS A 78 3.56 -12.03 -2.97
C LYS A 78 4.74 -11.80 -2.02
N GLN A 79 5.41 -10.66 -2.09
CA GLN A 79 6.48 -10.32 -1.15
C GLN A 79 5.91 -9.96 0.22
N GLU A 80 4.86 -9.14 0.27
CA GLU A 80 4.13 -8.79 1.50
C GLU A 80 3.60 -10.05 2.20
N TYR A 81 2.92 -10.94 1.49
CA TYR A 81 2.47 -12.22 2.05
C TYR A 81 3.61 -13.04 2.65
N LYS A 82 4.79 -13.04 2.02
CA LYS A 82 5.96 -13.77 2.52
C LYS A 82 6.55 -13.11 3.76
N SER A 83 6.63 -11.78 3.82
CA SER A 83 7.09 -11.07 5.02
C SER A 83 6.13 -11.29 6.18
N ASP A 84 4.83 -11.21 5.95
CA ASP A 84 3.80 -11.35 6.97
C ASP A 84 3.79 -12.78 7.52
N LYS A 85 3.87 -13.77 6.63
CA LYS A 85 4.01 -15.18 7.03
C LYS A 85 5.26 -15.42 7.87
N LYS A 86 6.38 -14.74 7.57
CA LYS A 86 7.61 -14.86 8.35
C LYS A 86 7.45 -14.19 9.71
N ALA A 87 6.85 -13.00 9.77
CA ALA A 87 6.58 -12.26 10.99
C ALA A 87 5.64 -13.05 11.92
N ALA A 88 4.51 -13.55 11.41
CA ALA A 88 3.57 -14.36 12.17
C ALA A 88 4.21 -15.65 12.71
N ARG A 89 5.07 -16.31 11.92
CA ARG A 89 5.83 -17.48 12.40
C ARG A 89 6.83 -17.13 13.50
N ALA A 90 7.42 -15.94 13.46
CA ALA A 90 8.32 -15.48 14.51
C ALA A 90 7.56 -15.19 15.81
N GLN A 91 6.43 -14.49 15.72
CA GLN A 91 5.53 -14.22 16.85
C GLN A 91 5.06 -15.51 17.52
N LEU A 92 4.54 -16.48 16.73
CA LEU A 92 4.12 -17.78 17.25
C LEU A 92 5.26 -18.50 18.00
N LYS A 93 6.49 -18.46 17.45
CA LYS A 93 7.65 -19.07 18.13
C LYS A 93 7.98 -18.36 19.45
N GLN A 94 7.83 -17.05 19.50
CA GLN A 94 8.06 -16.27 20.72
C GLN A 94 7.01 -16.59 21.77
N GLU A 95 5.72 -16.53 21.41
CA GLU A 95 4.60 -16.89 22.29
C GLU A 95 4.74 -18.31 22.86
N LYS A 96 5.16 -19.27 22.03
CA LYS A 96 5.43 -20.65 22.50
C LYS A 96 6.54 -20.71 23.52
N LYS A 97 7.62 -19.93 23.35
CA LYS A 97 8.73 -19.90 24.31
C LYS A 97 8.28 -19.28 25.62
N GLU A 98 7.57 -18.15 25.55
CA GLU A 98 7.03 -17.44 26.71
C GLU A 98 6.04 -18.35 27.47
N SER A 99 5.08 -18.95 26.79
CA SER A 99 4.13 -19.91 27.38
C SER A 99 4.82 -21.13 28.00
N THR A 100 5.86 -21.66 27.35
CA THR A 100 6.63 -22.79 27.92
C THR A 100 7.40 -22.36 29.16
N ALA A 101 8.00 -21.16 29.16
CA ALA A 101 8.70 -20.62 30.30
C ALA A 101 7.75 -20.38 31.49
N GLU A 102 6.57 -19.79 31.23
CA GLU A 102 5.52 -19.61 32.24
C GLU A 102 5.05 -20.95 32.82
N ARG A 103 4.76 -21.94 31.96
CA ARG A 103 4.37 -23.28 32.40
C ARG A 103 5.47 -23.92 33.26
N ASN A 104 6.73 -23.84 32.83
CA ASN A 104 7.84 -24.42 33.56
C ASN A 104 8.07 -23.69 34.91
N ALA A 105 7.90 -22.37 34.95
CA ALA A 105 7.96 -21.59 36.19
C ALA A 105 6.83 -21.98 37.13
N ALA A 106 5.61 -22.17 36.63
CA ALA A 106 4.48 -22.64 37.42
C ALA A 106 4.72 -24.05 37.99
N LEU A 107 5.28 -24.97 37.19
CA LEU A 107 5.63 -26.32 37.64
C LEU A 107 6.78 -26.33 38.66
N ALA A 108 7.76 -25.44 38.52
CA ALA A 108 8.83 -25.30 39.50
C ALA A 108 8.35 -24.65 40.82
N ALA A 109 7.31 -23.80 40.74
CA ALA A 109 6.71 -23.13 41.88
C ALA A 109 5.65 -23.96 42.62
N THR A 110 5.18 -25.09 42.05
CA THR A 110 4.34 -26.05 42.78
C THR A 110 5.22 -26.88 43.71
N PRO A 111 5.17 -26.71 45.04
CA PRO A 111 5.89 -27.56 45.97
C PRO A 111 5.31 -28.97 45.90
N ASP A 112 6.21 -29.95 45.76
CA ASP A 112 5.89 -31.37 45.75
C ASP A 112 5.11 -31.73 47.03
N LYS A 113 3.82 -32.05 46.88
CA LYS A 113 2.96 -32.52 48.00
C LYS A 113 3.04 -34.04 48.18
N SER A 114 4.14 -34.67 47.78
CA SER A 114 4.34 -36.12 47.95
C SER A 114 4.83 -36.52 49.34
N ASP A 115 5.30 -35.61 50.19
CA ASP A 115 5.78 -35.96 51.54
C ASP A 115 4.73 -35.67 52.63
N LYS A 116 3.71 -36.55 52.74
CA LYS A 116 3.11 -36.90 54.04
C LYS A 116 2.21 -38.14 53.98
N THR A 117 2.81 -39.30 54.22
CA THR A 117 2.22 -40.41 54.99
C THR A 117 2.98 -40.49 56.31
N PRO A 118 2.30 -40.47 57.45
CA PRO A 118 2.19 -41.70 58.25
C PRO A 118 0.75 -42.13 58.52
#